data_AF-A0A832MWG2-F1
#
_entry.id   AF-A0A832MWG2-F1
#
_cell.length_a   1.000
_cell.length_b   1.000
_cell.length_c   1.000
_cell.angle_alpha   90.00
_cell.angle_beta   90.00
_cell.angle_gamma   90.00
#
_symmetry.space_group_name_H-M   'P 1'
#
loop_
_entity.id
_entity.type
_entity.pdbx_description
1 polymer ?
#
loop_
_entity_poly.entity_id
_entity_poly.type
_entity_poly.pdbx_seq_one_letter_code
_entity_poly.pdbx_strand_id
1 'polypeptide(L)'
;MRIFLTLDYELFSGANPGSVEKTILLPTRKLLEVADRHDAKFVFFVDSGYLARLRHFADTYPSAGADYDAVRAQIEALDNAGHDIQLHIHPHWEDCTYDANGWHMDTSRFRIHSFSEAEIDDIVGRYKSALTEIVGENIFAYRAGGWCLQPFDKLRPALKKHGIRLDSTVYEDGLNSSQTHYYDFRGMPHKTLYRFEEDPVREDPQGYFVEVPISTYAVSPLFFWRFAWTKKLGSSDHRVYADGVGAGGTSGASMVRMLTRPTKS
;
A
#
# COMPACT_ATOMS: atom_id res chain seq x y z
N MET A 1 -0.04 -22.23 12.94
CA MET A 1 -0.13 -20.77 12.75
C MET A 1 -0.14 -20.48 11.26
N ARG A 2 -1.08 -19.70 10.74
CA ARG A 2 -1.08 -19.25 9.34
C ARG A 2 -0.58 -17.81 9.33
N ILE A 3 0.50 -17.53 8.60
CA ILE A 3 1.08 -16.20 8.48
C ILE A 3 0.82 -15.74 7.04
N PHE A 4 0.27 -14.54 6.88
CA PHE A 4 0.18 -13.88 5.58
C PHE A 4 1.29 -12.86 5.48
N LEU A 5 2.14 -13.00 4.47
CA LEU A 5 3.16 -12.01 4.15
C LEU A 5 2.56 -11.05 3.12
N THR A 6 2.20 -9.85 3.56
CA THR A 6 1.49 -8.88 2.71
C THR A 6 2.41 -7.71 2.37
N LEU A 7 2.33 -7.20 1.15
CA LEU A 7 3.18 -6.12 0.65
C LEU A 7 2.34 -5.08 -0.08
N ASP A 8 2.65 -3.81 0.14
CA ASP A 8 2.11 -2.73 -0.68
C ASP A 8 2.99 -2.63 -1.93
N TYR A 9 2.39 -2.84 -3.09
CA TYR A 9 3.05 -2.83 -4.39
C TYR A 9 2.75 -1.50 -5.05
N GLU A 10 3.65 -0.54 -4.84
CA GLU A 10 3.42 0.88 -5.12
C GLU A 10 4.69 1.65 -5.49
N LEU A 11 4.49 2.80 -6.13
CA LEU A 11 5.54 3.78 -6.38
C LEU A 11 5.61 4.77 -5.20
N PHE A 12 6.75 5.44 -5.01
CA PHE A 12 6.82 6.48 -3.98
C PHE A 12 5.94 7.68 -4.33
N SER A 13 5.36 8.32 -3.32
CA SER A 13 4.44 9.45 -3.49
C SER A 13 5.08 10.85 -3.28
N GLY A 14 6.41 10.93 -3.12
CA GLY A 14 7.11 12.20 -2.91
C GLY A 14 7.51 12.90 -4.21
N ALA A 15 8.28 13.99 -4.08
CA ALA A 15 8.67 14.86 -5.20
C ALA A 15 9.45 14.16 -6.33
N ASN A 16 10.10 13.03 -6.02
CA ASN A 16 10.64 12.12 -7.03
C ASN A 16 10.15 10.71 -6.69
N PRO A 17 9.22 10.13 -7.46
CA PRO A 17 8.67 8.82 -7.17
C PRO A 17 9.66 7.67 -7.49
N GLY A 18 10.77 7.98 -8.17
CA GLY A 18 11.77 7.01 -8.61
C GLY A 18 11.36 6.25 -9.86
N SER A 19 12.24 5.35 -10.31
CA SER A 19 11.99 4.50 -11.47
C SER A 19 11.23 3.24 -11.08
N VAL A 20 10.37 2.78 -11.99
CA VAL A 20 9.63 1.51 -11.84
C VAL A 20 10.56 0.34 -11.59
N GLU A 21 11.66 0.28 -12.33
CA GLU A 21 12.66 -0.77 -12.19
C GLU A 21 13.24 -0.84 -10.78
N LYS A 22 13.61 0.29 -10.16
CA LYS A 22 14.27 0.28 -8.85
C LYS A 22 13.34 0.34 -7.65
N THR A 23 12.13 0.90 -7.83
CA THR A 23 11.15 1.02 -6.75
C THR A 23 10.28 -0.23 -6.63
N ILE A 24 9.92 -0.85 -7.76
CA ILE A 24 8.94 -1.93 -7.80
C ILE A 24 9.58 -3.24 -8.30
N LEU A 25 10.12 -3.24 -9.53
CA LEU A 25 10.42 -4.50 -10.22
C LEU A 25 11.60 -5.26 -9.61
N LEU A 26 12.73 -4.58 -9.43
CA LEU A 26 13.93 -5.18 -8.88
C LEU A 26 13.74 -5.61 -7.42
N PRO A 27 13.19 -4.78 -6.50
CA PRO A 27 12.91 -5.21 -5.13
C PRO A 27 12.00 -6.44 -5.07
N THR A 28 10.94 -6.47 -5.89
CA THR A 28 10.03 -7.62 -5.95
C THR A 28 10.77 -8.88 -6.42
N ARG A 29 11.55 -8.81 -7.51
CA ARG A 29 12.37 -9.97 -7.96
C ARG A 29 13.32 -10.46 -6.87
N LYS A 30 13.99 -9.55 -6.17
CA LYS A 30 14.90 -9.90 -5.06
C LYS A 30 14.19 -10.52 -3.87
N LEU A 31 12.95 -10.10 -3.60
CA LEU A 31 12.15 -10.70 -2.55
C LEU A 31 11.70 -12.12 -2.93
N LEU A 32 11.30 -12.34 -4.19
CA LEU A 32 10.93 -13.66 -4.69
C LEU A 32 12.10 -14.66 -4.67
N GLU A 33 13.33 -14.22 -5.00
CA GLU A 33 14.55 -15.05 -4.85
C GLU A 33 14.72 -15.60 -3.41
N VAL A 34 14.25 -14.86 -2.40
CA VAL A 34 14.24 -15.32 -1.01
C VAL A 34 13.06 -16.24 -0.76
N ALA A 35 11.86 -15.85 -1.16
CA ALA A 35 10.63 -16.58 -0.88
C ALA A 35 10.57 -17.96 -1.54
N ASP A 36 11.06 -18.08 -2.78
CA ASP A 36 11.07 -19.33 -3.54
C ASP A 36 11.91 -20.42 -2.86
N ARG A 37 12.97 -20.03 -2.14
CA ARG A 37 13.80 -20.97 -1.35
C ARG A 37 13.04 -21.58 -0.16
N HIS A 38 11.93 -20.96 0.22
CA HIS A 38 11.10 -21.36 1.36
C HIS A 38 9.68 -21.77 0.94
N ASP A 39 9.39 -21.83 -0.37
CA ASP A 39 8.04 -22.04 -0.91
C ASP A 39 7.00 -21.09 -0.28
N ALA A 40 7.43 -19.85 -0.01
CA ALA A 40 6.60 -18.85 0.63
C ALA A 40 5.84 -18.02 -0.41
N LYS A 41 4.56 -17.75 -0.15
CA LYS A 41 3.73 -16.88 -1.00
C LYS A 41 3.37 -15.58 -0.28
N PHE A 42 3.34 -14.53 -1.07
CA PHE A 42 2.92 -13.18 -0.68
C PHE A 42 1.50 -12.86 -1.15
N VAL A 43 0.88 -11.90 -0.45
CA VAL A 43 -0.26 -11.13 -0.92
C VAL A 43 0.24 -9.74 -1.32
N PHE A 44 0.11 -9.36 -2.58
CA PHE A 44 0.46 -8.04 -3.07
C PHE A 44 -0.79 -7.17 -3.16
N PHE A 45 -0.83 -6.12 -2.34
CA PHE A 45 -1.81 -5.05 -2.45
C PHE A 45 -1.29 -4.05 -3.49
N VAL A 46 -1.81 -4.15 -4.72
CA VAL A 46 -1.35 -3.39 -5.89
C VAL A 46 -2.04 -2.05 -5.96
N ASP A 47 -1.26 -0.96 -5.97
CA ASP A 47 -1.78 0.39 -6.14
C ASP A 47 -2.34 0.56 -7.55
N SER A 48 -3.64 0.32 -7.67
CA SER A 48 -4.29 0.17 -8.98
C SER A 48 -4.57 1.53 -9.63
N GLY A 49 -4.52 2.62 -8.86
CA GLY A 49 -4.59 3.97 -9.42
C GLY A 49 -3.38 4.28 -10.28
N TYR A 50 -2.19 3.90 -9.80
CA TYR A 50 -0.97 4.02 -10.58
C TYR A 50 -1.06 3.27 -11.92
N LEU A 51 -1.57 2.04 -11.93
CA LEU A 51 -1.78 1.26 -13.16
C LEU A 51 -2.75 1.95 -14.13
N ALA A 52 -3.90 2.40 -13.62
CA ALA A 52 -4.91 3.05 -14.42
C ALA A 52 -4.37 4.34 -15.07
N ARG A 53 -3.60 5.12 -14.32
CA ARG A 53 -2.99 6.37 -14.82
C ARG A 53 -1.85 6.11 -15.80
N LEU A 54 -0.99 5.12 -15.56
CA LEU A 54 0.01 4.71 -16.55
C LEU A 54 -0.64 4.33 -17.88
N ARG A 55 -1.70 3.52 -17.82
CA ARG A 55 -2.46 3.11 -19.02
C ARG A 55 -3.06 4.30 -19.74
N HIS A 56 -3.63 5.26 -19.01
CA HIS A 56 -4.18 6.50 -19.57
C HIS A 56 -3.13 7.30 -20.36
N PHE A 57 -1.88 7.35 -19.87
CA PHE A 57 -0.80 8.09 -20.50
C PHE A 57 0.00 7.29 -21.55
N ALA A 58 -0.20 5.97 -21.64
CA ALA A 58 0.61 5.07 -22.46
C ALA A 58 0.65 5.43 -23.95
N ASP A 59 -0.49 5.87 -24.52
CA ASP A 59 -0.57 6.24 -25.93
C ASP A 59 0.11 7.58 -26.24
N THR A 60 0.27 8.45 -25.24
CA THR A 60 0.89 9.78 -25.40
C THR A 60 2.38 9.74 -25.09
N TYR A 61 2.78 8.99 -24.06
CA TYR A 61 4.15 8.93 -23.58
C TYR A 61 4.65 7.48 -23.61
N PRO A 62 5.55 7.13 -24.55
CA PRO A 62 6.06 5.77 -24.67
C PRO A 62 6.72 5.23 -23.38
N SER A 63 7.30 6.09 -22.55
CA SER A 63 7.84 5.71 -21.25
C SER A 63 6.76 5.21 -20.29
N ALA A 64 5.60 5.86 -20.24
CA ALA A 64 4.45 5.41 -19.44
C ALA A 64 3.91 4.06 -19.95
N GLY A 65 3.88 3.87 -21.28
CA GLY A 65 3.52 2.58 -21.89
C GLY A 65 4.49 1.46 -21.53
N ALA A 66 5.79 1.72 -21.61
CA ALA A 66 6.83 0.75 -21.23
C ALA A 66 6.76 0.39 -19.74
N ASP A 67 6.57 1.38 -18.87
CA ASP A 67 6.38 1.19 -17.43
C ASP A 67 5.12 0.36 -17.15
N TYR A 68 3.99 0.67 -17.82
CA TYR A 68 2.75 -0.10 -17.72
C TYR A 68 2.95 -1.56 -18.10
N ASP A 69 3.56 -1.83 -19.25
CA ASP A 69 3.79 -3.19 -19.74
C ASP A 69 4.71 -3.97 -18.81
N ALA A 70 5.76 -3.35 -18.28
CA ALA A 70 6.69 -3.99 -17.35
C ALA A 70 6.02 -4.33 -16.01
N VAL A 71 5.21 -3.42 -15.47
CA VAL A 71 4.48 -3.64 -14.22
C VAL A 71 3.38 -4.68 -14.41
N ARG A 72 2.60 -4.59 -15.50
CA ARG A 72 1.58 -5.59 -15.85
C ARG A 72 2.20 -6.98 -15.93
N ALA A 73 3.30 -7.12 -16.67
CA ALA A 73 3.97 -8.42 -16.83
C ALA A 73 4.47 -9.00 -15.49
N GLN A 74 4.96 -8.16 -14.57
CA GLN A 74 5.34 -8.64 -13.24
C GLN A 74 4.13 -9.10 -12.42
N ILE A 75 3.01 -8.36 -12.46
CA ILE A 75 1.77 -8.74 -11.76
C ILE A 75 1.22 -10.06 -12.30
N GLU A 76 1.16 -10.22 -13.64
CA GLU A 76 0.75 -11.48 -14.28
C GLU A 76 1.67 -12.64 -13.85
N ALA A 77 2.98 -12.42 -13.79
CA ALA A 77 3.93 -13.43 -13.35
C ALA A 77 3.75 -13.81 -11.87
N LEU A 78 3.44 -12.84 -11.01
CA LEU A 78 3.15 -13.07 -9.60
C LEU A 78 1.89 -13.93 -9.42
N ASP A 79 0.79 -13.56 -10.08
CA ASP A 79 -0.47 -14.30 -10.04
C ASP A 79 -0.29 -15.74 -10.55
N ASN A 80 0.36 -15.91 -11.71
CA ASN A 80 0.65 -17.23 -12.28
C ASN A 80 1.57 -18.09 -11.38
N ALA A 81 2.40 -17.47 -10.55
CA ALA A 81 3.24 -18.15 -9.56
C ALA A 81 2.51 -18.47 -8.25
N GLY A 82 1.21 -18.17 -8.15
CA GLY A 82 0.36 -18.45 -6.99
C GLY A 82 0.47 -17.43 -5.86
N HIS A 83 0.98 -16.24 -6.14
CA HIS A 83 0.83 -15.10 -5.23
C HIS A 83 -0.58 -14.54 -5.31
N ASP A 84 -1.07 -13.97 -4.22
CA ASP A 84 -2.39 -13.34 -4.21
C ASP A 84 -2.27 -11.86 -4.57
N ILE A 85 -3.15 -11.36 -5.45
CA ILE A 85 -3.11 -9.99 -5.98
C ILE A 85 -4.40 -9.27 -5.60
N GLN A 86 -4.29 -8.24 -4.77
CA GLN A 86 -5.41 -7.59 -4.12
C GLN A 86 -5.35 -6.06 -4.24
N LEU A 87 -6.45 -5.39 -3.95
CA LEU A 87 -6.64 -3.98 -4.27
C LEU A 87 -5.97 -3.06 -3.24
N HIS A 88 -5.04 -2.22 -3.68
CA HIS A 88 -4.57 -1.06 -2.92
C HIS A 88 -5.00 0.21 -3.64
N ILE A 89 -5.43 1.22 -2.88
CA ILE A 89 -5.83 2.51 -3.46
C ILE A 89 -5.13 3.65 -2.77
N HIS A 90 -4.31 4.35 -3.56
CA HIS A 90 -3.97 5.74 -3.34
C HIS A 90 -4.79 6.63 -4.29
N PRO A 91 -5.74 7.43 -3.79
CA PRO A 91 -6.65 8.20 -4.66
C PRO A 91 -5.99 9.45 -5.24
N HIS A 92 -4.82 9.86 -4.71
CA HIS A 92 -4.08 11.02 -5.21
C HIS A 92 -3.64 10.87 -6.68
N TRP A 93 -3.58 9.64 -7.19
CA TRP A 93 -3.34 9.36 -8.62
C TRP A 93 -4.33 10.03 -9.56
N GLU A 94 -5.55 10.32 -9.11
CA GLU A 94 -6.55 11.07 -9.89
C GLU A 94 -6.08 12.49 -10.23
N ASP A 95 -5.22 13.07 -9.38
CA ASP A 95 -4.67 14.43 -9.53
C ASP A 95 -3.25 14.44 -10.13
N CYS A 96 -2.52 13.33 -10.08
CA CYS A 96 -1.20 13.21 -10.68
C CYS A 96 -1.23 13.35 -12.20
N THR A 97 -0.23 14.02 -12.77
CA THR A 97 -0.06 14.13 -14.23
C THR A 97 1.27 13.51 -14.68
N TYR A 98 1.41 13.29 -15.99
CA TYR A 98 2.61 12.70 -16.58
C TYR A 98 3.06 13.52 -17.80
N ASP A 99 4.36 13.72 -17.95
CA ASP A 99 4.97 14.34 -19.12
C ASP A 99 6.28 13.65 -19.55
N ALA A 100 7.04 14.29 -20.44
CA ALA A 100 8.32 13.78 -20.93
C ALA A 100 9.39 13.58 -19.83
N ASN A 101 9.24 14.21 -18.67
CA ASN A 101 10.12 14.08 -17.51
C ASN A 101 9.57 13.08 -16.47
N GLY A 102 8.39 12.51 -16.70
CA GLY A 102 7.76 11.51 -15.83
C GLY A 102 6.59 12.06 -15.03
N TRP A 103 6.42 11.51 -13.82
CA TRP A 103 5.30 11.84 -12.94
C TRP A 103 5.44 13.19 -12.25
N HIS A 104 4.36 13.96 -12.29
CA HIS A 104 4.14 15.12 -11.43
C HIS A 104 3.13 14.73 -10.36
N MET A 105 3.64 14.51 -9.14
CA MET A 105 2.85 14.04 -8.01
C MET A 105 2.05 15.18 -7.39
N ASP A 106 0.73 15.02 -7.28
CA ASP A 106 -0.14 15.89 -6.49
C ASP A 106 -0.79 15.07 -5.36
N THR A 107 -0.36 15.33 -4.13
CA THR A 107 -0.87 14.64 -2.93
C THR A 107 -1.84 15.52 -2.13
N SER A 108 -2.40 16.57 -2.71
CA SER A 108 -3.33 17.47 -2.01
C SER A 108 -4.61 16.76 -1.58
N ARG A 109 -5.13 15.84 -2.41
CA ARG A 109 -6.23 14.92 -2.08
C ARG A 109 -5.72 13.50 -1.79
N PHE A 110 -4.81 13.38 -0.83
CA PHE A 110 -4.20 12.09 -0.46
C PHE A 110 -5.19 11.04 0.05
N ARG A 111 -6.23 11.48 0.78
CA ARG A 111 -7.24 10.60 1.36
C ARG A 111 -8.42 10.45 0.43
N ILE A 112 -8.99 9.25 0.38
CA ILE A 112 -10.16 8.96 -0.47
C ILE A 112 -11.39 9.74 0.01
N HIS A 113 -11.40 10.14 1.28
CA HIS A 113 -12.42 11.01 1.87
C HIS A 113 -12.46 12.42 1.28
N SER A 114 -11.42 12.86 0.58
CA SER A 114 -11.42 14.15 -0.14
C SER A 114 -12.30 14.14 -1.40
N PHE A 115 -12.78 12.99 -1.83
CA PHE A 115 -13.65 12.81 -3.00
C PHE A 115 -15.12 12.65 -2.57
N SER A 116 -16.07 12.96 -3.45
CA SER A 116 -17.50 12.72 -3.24
C SER A 116 -17.83 11.22 -3.27
N GLU A 117 -18.96 10.80 -2.74
CA GLU A 117 -19.36 9.38 -2.74
C GLU A 117 -19.44 8.78 -4.16
N ALA A 118 -19.89 9.57 -5.14
CA ALA A 118 -19.93 9.15 -6.54
C ALA A 118 -18.52 8.99 -7.14
N GLU A 119 -17.59 9.90 -6.82
CA GLU A 119 -16.18 9.76 -7.22
C GLU A 119 -15.53 8.55 -6.53
N ILE A 120 -15.83 8.29 -5.26
CA ILE A 120 -15.29 7.12 -4.53
C ILE A 120 -15.78 5.81 -5.17
N ASP A 121 -17.06 5.73 -5.50
CA ASP A 121 -17.65 4.59 -6.22
C ASP A 121 -16.94 4.35 -7.55
N ASP A 122 -16.77 5.41 -8.35
CA ASP A 122 -16.07 5.36 -9.63
C ASP A 122 -14.59 4.97 -9.48
N ILE A 123 -13.86 5.55 -8.54
CA ILE A 123 -12.45 5.24 -8.25
C ILE A 123 -12.29 3.76 -7.89
N VAL A 124 -13.08 3.27 -6.91
CA VAL A 124 -13.03 1.87 -6.49
C VAL A 124 -13.34 0.94 -7.67
N GLY A 125 -14.38 1.25 -8.44
CA GLY A 125 -14.79 0.47 -9.60
C GLY A 125 -13.72 0.41 -10.70
N ARG A 126 -13.20 1.57 -11.13
CA ARG A 126 -12.16 1.65 -12.16
C ARG A 126 -10.87 0.98 -11.73
N TYR A 127 -10.42 1.23 -10.50
CA TYR A 127 -9.15 0.69 -10.02
C TYR A 127 -9.24 -0.82 -9.84
N LYS A 128 -10.34 -1.34 -9.30
CA LYS A 128 -10.59 -2.79 -9.27
C LYS A 128 -10.62 -3.37 -10.69
N SER A 129 -11.29 -2.70 -11.63
CA SER A 129 -11.39 -3.17 -13.03
C SER A 129 -10.03 -3.24 -13.70
N ALA A 130 -9.19 -2.21 -13.53
CA ALA A 130 -7.83 -2.19 -14.08
C ALA A 130 -6.97 -3.37 -13.60
N LEU A 131 -7.13 -3.79 -12.34
CA LEU A 131 -6.45 -4.97 -11.81
C LEU A 131 -7.12 -6.28 -12.28
N THR A 132 -8.46 -6.30 -12.37
CA THR A 132 -9.25 -7.44 -12.88
C THR A 132 -8.88 -7.79 -14.31
N GLU A 133 -8.58 -6.79 -15.14
CA GLU A 133 -8.11 -6.99 -16.52
C GLU A 133 -6.77 -7.74 -16.61
N ILE A 134 -5.98 -7.74 -15.53
CA ILE A 134 -4.65 -8.36 -15.48
C ILE A 134 -4.73 -9.77 -14.87
N VAL A 135 -5.45 -9.94 -13.74
CA VAL A 135 -5.42 -11.18 -12.94
C VAL A 135 -6.79 -11.86 -12.80
N GLY A 136 -7.83 -11.32 -13.44
CA GLY A 136 -9.20 -11.84 -13.36
C GLY A 136 -9.96 -11.42 -12.11
N GLU A 137 -11.10 -12.07 -11.86
CA GLU A 137 -12.15 -11.60 -10.94
C GLU A 137 -11.88 -11.82 -9.44
N ASN A 138 -10.77 -12.48 -9.06
CA ASN A 138 -10.51 -12.86 -7.66
C ASN A 138 -9.93 -11.72 -6.79
N ILE A 139 -10.52 -10.52 -6.90
CA ILE A 139 -10.12 -9.33 -6.15
C ILE A 139 -11.23 -9.02 -5.15
N PHE A 140 -10.97 -9.33 -3.88
CA PHE A 140 -11.97 -9.26 -2.81
C PHE A 140 -11.44 -8.63 -1.53
N ALA A 141 -10.13 -8.39 -1.45
CA ALA A 141 -9.46 -7.72 -0.35
C ALA A 141 -8.99 -6.32 -0.75
N TYR A 142 -8.97 -5.43 0.24
CA TYR A 142 -8.60 -4.04 0.10
C TYR A 142 -7.62 -3.62 1.19
N ARG A 143 -6.73 -2.69 0.84
CA ARG A 143 -5.89 -1.96 1.79
C ARG A 143 -5.93 -0.49 1.45
N ALA A 144 -6.21 0.36 2.43
CA ALA A 144 -6.25 1.80 2.21
C ALA A 144 -4.83 2.39 2.16
N GLY A 145 -4.59 3.24 1.15
CA GLY A 145 -3.37 4.04 1.05
C GLY A 145 -3.11 4.89 2.29
N GLY A 146 -1.87 4.89 2.78
CA GLY A 146 -1.46 5.58 4.00
C GLY A 146 -2.30 5.23 5.24
N TRP A 147 -2.87 4.03 5.28
CA TRP A 147 -3.79 3.56 6.32
C TRP A 147 -5.05 4.41 6.53
N CYS A 148 -5.41 5.25 5.56
CA CYS A 148 -6.50 6.22 5.69
C CYS A 148 -7.87 5.57 5.39
N LEU A 149 -8.24 4.55 6.18
CA LEU A 149 -9.52 3.84 6.05
C LEU A 149 -10.70 4.63 6.67
N GLN A 150 -10.44 5.39 7.74
CA GLN A 150 -11.47 6.08 8.51
C GLN A 150 -11.74 7.51 8.01
N PRO A 151 -13.00 8.00 8.09
CA PRO A 151 -14.22 7.26 8.48
C PRO A 151 -14.67 6.26 7.39
N PHE A 152 -15.07 5.05 7.78
CA PHE A 152 -15.30 3.95 6.84
C PHE A 152 -16.66 4.01 6.13
N ASP A 153 -17.65 4.60 6.78
CA ASP A 153 -19.01 4.82 6.27
C ASP A 153 -19.06 5.38 4.85
N LYS A 154 -18.14 6.30 4.51
CA LYS A 154 -18.04 6.93 3.19
C LYS A 154 -17.50 6.01 2.09
N LEU A 155 -16.64 5.04 2.43
CA LEU A 155 -16.07 4.07 1.48
C LEU A 155 -16.94 2.82 1.36
N ARG A 156 -17.62 2.46 2.46
CA ARG A 156 -18.36 1.22 2.63
C ARG A 156 -19.31 0.89 1.47
N PRO A 157 -20.15 1.81 0.95
CA PRO A 157 -21.05 1.50 -0.16
C PRO A 157 -20.31 1.08 -1.42
N ALA A 158 -19.23 1.79 -1.77
CA ALA A 158 -18.42 1.51 -2.95
C ALA A 158 -17.72 0.15 -2.84
N LEU A 159 -17.04 -0.12 -1.72
CA LEU A 159 -16.36 -1.40 -1.50
C LEU A 159 -17.34 -2.57 -1.56
N LYS A 160 -18.50 -2.45 -0.89
CA LYS A 160 -19.55 -3.49 -0.89
C LYS A 160 -20.13 -3.74 -2.27
N LYS A 161 -20.43 -2.67 -3.02
CA LYS A 161 -20.95 -2.75 -4.40
C LYS A 161 -19.98 -3.46 -5.33
N HIS A 162 -18.68 -3.19 -5.19
CA HIS A 162 -17.63 -3.79 -6.02
C HIS A 162 -17.12 -5.13 -5.50
N GLY A 163 -17.77 -5.73 -4.50
CA GLY A 163 -17.48 -7.09 -4.01
C GLY A 163 -16.23 -7.20 -3.14
N ILE A 164 -15.70 -6.08 -2.64
CA ILE A 164 -14.63 -6.08 -1.65
C ILE A 164 -15.25 -6.39 -0.28
N ARG A 165 -14.77 -7.45 0.36
CA ARG A 165 -15.31 -8.01 1.60
C ARG A 165 -14.25 -8.19 2.69
N LEU A 166 -12.98 -8.00 2.37
CA LEU A 166 -11.87 -8.08 3.32
C LEU A 166 -11.10 -6.77 3.30
N ASP A 167 -10.75 -6.26 4.48
CA ASP A 167 -9.80 -5.17 4.66
C ASP A 167 -8.58 -5.66 5.45
N SER A 168 -7.41 -5.12 5.11
CA SER A 168 -6.17 -5.32 5.86
C SER A 168 -5.44 -4.00 5.97
N THR A 169 -6.02 -3.06 6.71
CA THR A 169 -5.47 -1.72 6.90
C THR A 169 -5.17 -1.43 8.35
N VAL A 170 -5.99 -1.94 9.27
CA VAL A 170 -5.88 -1.58 10.69
C VAL A 170 -4.62 -2.20 11.30
N TYR A 171 -4.05 -1.54 12.31
CA TYR A 171 -2.95 -2.07 13.08
C TYR A 171 -3.01 -1.56 14.53
N GLU A 172 -2.42 -2.33 15.45
CA GLU A 172 -2.52 -2.06 16.89
C GLU A 172 -1.99 -0.65 17.23
N ASP A 173 -2.76 0.07 18.05
CA ASP A 173 -2.45 1.43 18.51
C ASP A 173 -2.14 2.47 17.41
N GLY A 174 -2.53 2.20 16.15
CA GLY A 174 -2.34 3.12 15.05
C GLY A 174 -3.03 4.47 15.29
N LEU A 175 -2.29 5.56 15.18
CA LEU A 175 -2.84 6.91 15.35
C LEU A 175 -2.08 7.90 14.47
N ASN A 176 -2.82 8.64 13.65
CA ASN A 176 -2.31 9.79 12.91
C ASN A 176 -3.40 10.84 12.77
N SER A 177 -3.03 12.11 12.96
CA SER A 177 -3.92 13.27 12.84
C SER A 177 -3.24 14.42 12.08
N SER A 178 -2.32 14.08 11.18
CA SER A 178 -1.68 15.04 10.28
C SER A 178 -2.68 15.60 9.25
N GLN A 179 -2.27 16.64 8.54
CA GLN A 179 -3.11 17.25 7.50
C GLN A 179 -3.39 16.29 6.34
N THR A 180 -2.43 15.44 5.97
CA THR A 180 -2.53 14.53 4.83
C THR A 180 -3.02 13.14 5.19
N HIS A 181 -2.84 12.70 6.44
CA HIS A 181 -3.21 11.37 6.92
C HIS A 181 -4.00 11.44 8.21
N TYR A 182 -5.10 10.70 8.28
CA TYR A 182 -5.91 10.56 9.48
C TYR A 182 -6.41 9.14 9.67
N TYR A 183 -6.22 8.63 10.89
CA TYR A 183 -6.79 7.37 11.38
C TYR A 183 -6.61 7.28 12.91
N ASP A 184 -7.50 6.57 13.59
CA ASP A 184 -7.41 6.26 15.02
C ASP A 184 -7.87 4.82 15.28
N PHE A 185 -6.89 3.94 15.42
CA PHE A 185 -7.04 2.49 15.58
C PHE A 185 -6.90 2.03 17.04
N ARG A 186 -6.74 2.93 18.01
CA ARG A 186 -6.51 2.63 19.44
C ARG A 186 -7.65 1.89 20.16
N GLY A 187 -8.71 1.52 19.43
CA GLY A 187 -9.85 0.75 19.93
C GLY A 187 -10.11 -0.56 19.18
N MET A 188 -9.21 -0.96 18.26
CA MET A 188 -9.43 -2.17 17.46
C MET A 188 -9.50 -3.43 18.34
N PRO A 189 -10.31 -4.44 17.96
CA PRO A 189 -10.31 -5.74 18.62
C PRO A 189 -8.93 -6.40 18.60
N HIS A 190 -8.47 -6.92 19.75
CA HIS A 190 -7.24 -7.71 19.86
C HIS A 190 -7.45 -9.14 19.30
N LYS A 191 -7.69 -9.24 18.00
CA LYS A 191 -7.94 -10.49 17.26
C LYS A 191 -7.17 -10.45 15.95
N THR A 192 -6.75 -11.62 15.47
CA THR A 192 -6.08 -11.76 14.16
C THR A 192 -7.04 -11.67 12.98
N LEU A 193 -8.35 -11.77 13.25
CA LEU A 193 -9.42 -11.68 12.27
C LEU A 193 -10.73 -11.37 13.01
N TYR A 194 -11.51 -10.42 12.51
CA TYR A 194 -12.85 -10.12 13.03
C TYR A 194 -13.73 -9.50 11.95
N ARG A 195 -15.05 -9.48 12.17
CA ARG A 195 -16.01 -8.84 11.25
C ARG A 195 -16.36 -7.45 11.72
N PHE A 196 -16.69 -6.57 10.78
CA PHE A 196 -17.19 -5.23 11.05
C PHE A 196 -18.14 -4.78 9.92
N GLU A 197 -18.94 -3.75 10.17
CA GLU A 197 -19.81 -3.15 9.15
C GLU A 197 -19.53 -1.66 8.96
N GLU A 198 -19.60 -0.85 10.02
CA GLU A 198 -19.56 0.61 9.90
C GLU A 198 -18.23 1.25 10.29
N ASP A 199 -17.49 0.65 11.22
CA ASP A 199 -16.22 1.17 11.72
C ASP A 199 -15.23 0.01 11.92
N PRO A 200 -14.04 0.03 11.30
CA PRO A 200 -13.06 -1.05 11.40
C PRO A 200 -12.56 -1.28 12.83
N VAL A 201 -12.74 -0.35 13.78
CA VAL A 201 -12.37 -0.57 15.18
C VAL A 201 -13.53 -1.10 16.05
N ARG A 202 -14.70 -1.34 15.45
CA ARG A 202 -15.89 -1.86 16.14
C ARG A 202 -16.27 -3.21 15.55
N GLU A 203 -16.03 -4.28 16.32
CA GLU A 203 -16.43 -5.62 15.90
C GLU A 203 -17.96 -5.73 15.77
N ASP A 204 -18.41 -6.22 14.63
CA ASP A 204 -19.78 -6.63 14.37
C ASP A 204 -19.75 -8.07 13.81
N PRO A 205 -20.15 -9.10 14.58
CA PRO A 205 -20.18 -10.48 14.11
C PRO A 205 -21.08 -10.72 12.87
N GLN A 206 -22.04 -9.83 12.60
CA GLN A 206 -22.91 -9.88 11.42
C GLN A 206 -22.42 -8.98 10.28
N GLY A 207 -21.29 -8.29 10.46
CA GLY A 207 -20.70 -7.41 9.48
C GLY A 207 -20.38 -8.11 8.16
N TYR A 208 -20.57 -7.38 7.07
CA TYR A 208 -20.22 -7.81 5.72
C TYR A 208 -18.70 -7.90 5.54
N PHE A 209 -17.96 -6.98 6.15
CA PHE A 209 -16.51 -6.88 6.01
C PHE A 209 -15.80 -7.71 7.06
N VAL A 210 -14.64 -8.23 6.67
CA VAL A 210 -13.70 -8.92 7.55
C VAL A 210 -12.42 -8.09 7.61
N GLU A 211 -11.96 -7.75 8.81
CA GLU A 211 -10.64 -7.17 9.01
C GLU A 211 -9.63 -8.29 9.27
N VAL A 212 -8.47 -8.21 8.59
CA VAL A 212 -7.25 -8.95 8.95
C VAL A 212 -6.18 -7.92 9.30
N PRO A 213 -6.01 -7.59 10.59
CA PRO A 213 -5.10 -6.53 11.01
C PRO A 213 -3.66 -6.80 10.64
N ILE A 214 -2.94 -5.72 10.32
CA ILE A 214 -1.49 -5.73 10.13
C ILE A 214 -0.84 -5.93 11.50
N SER A 215 0.03 -6.93 11.60
CA SER A 215 0.78 -7.20 12.82
C SER A 215 1.83 -6.12 13.07
N THR A 216 1.90 -5.64 14.31
CA THR A 216 2.94 -4.71 14.76
C THR A 216 3.93 -5.41 15.68
N TYR A 217 5.12 -4.85 15.79
CA TYR A 217 6.13 -5.33 16.73
C TYR A 217 6.92 -4.15 17.31
N ALA A 218 6.98 -4.08 18.64
CA ALA A 218 7.76 -3.06 19.32
C ALA A 218 9.27 -3.34 19.18
N VAL A 219 10.01 -2.39 18.62
CA VAL A 219 11.47 -2.45 18.49
C VAL A 219 12.12 -1.49 19.48
N SER A 220 13.25 -1.92 20.04
CA SER A 220 13.99 -1.13 21.02
C SER A 220 14.92 -0.11 20.34
N PRO A 221 15.41 0.93 21.07
CA PRO A 221 16.40 1.85 20.54
C PRO A 221 17.65 1.19 19.99
N LEU A 222 18.04 0.04 20.57
CA LEU A 222 19.19 -0.74 20.12
C LEU A 222 19.04 -1.21 18.67
N PHE A 223 17.82 -1.53 18.23
CA PHE A 223 17.54 -1.86 16.82
C PHE A 223 17.92 -0.70 15.91
N PHE A 224 17.49 0.52 16.23
CA PHE A 224 17.77 1.71 15.43
C PHE A 224 19.25 2.11 15.45
N TRP A 225 19.94 1.94 16.58
CA TRP A 225 21.39 2.13 16.65
C TRP A 225 22.14 1.13 15.75
N ARG A 226 21.75 -0.15 15.78
CA ARG A 226 22.31 -1.16 14.88
C ARG A 226 22.02 -0.83 13.43
N PHE A 227 20.79 -0.45 13.10
CA PHE A 227 20.39 -0.04 11.77
C PHE A 227 21.21 1.16 11.26
N ALA A 228 21.38 2.20 12.09
CA ALA A 228 22.19 3.37 11.75
C ALA A 228 23.67 3.01 11.52
N TRP A 229 24.24 2.14 12.35
CA TRP A 229 25.59 1.61 12.16
C TRP A 229 25.69 0.86 10.85
N THR A 230 24.79 -0.09 10.59
CA THR A 230 24.78 -0.89 9.36
C THR A 230 24.62 -0.01 8.13
N LYS A 231 23.81 1.05 8.17
CA LYS A 231 23.69 1.99 7.05
C LYS A 231 24.97 2.78 6.80
N LYS A 232 25.75 3.08 7.85
CA LYS A 232 26.99 3.89 7.75
C LYS A 232 28.24 3.04 7.44
N LEU A 233 28.29 1.81 7.95
CA LEU A 233 29.49 0.97 7.97
C LEU A 233 29.27 -0.43 7.37
N GLY A 234 28.03 -0.78 7.01
CA GLY A 234 27.68 -2.08 6.45
C GLY A 234 28.22 -2.29 5.04
N SER A 235 28.29 -3.57 4.65
CA SER A 235 28.69 -4.01 3.31
C SER A 235 27.69 -3.55 2.24
N SER A 236 28.01 -3.85 0.97
CA SER A 236 27.09 -3.70 -0.16
C SER A 236 25.72 -4.39 -0.01
N ASP A 237 25.57 -5.27 0.98
CA ASP A 237 24.41 -6.16 1.14
C ASP A 237 23.19 -5.46 1.76
N HIS A 238 23.37 -4.25 2.30
CA HIS A 238 22.30 -3.44 2.91
C HIS A 238 22.03 -2.14 2.15
N ARG A 239 22.08 -2.20 0.82
CA ARG A 239 21.79 -1.07 -0.06
C ARG A 239 20.30 -0.96 -0.34
N VAL A 240 19.81 0.28 -0.32
CA VAL A 240 18.48 0.62 -0.82
C VAL A 240 18.50 0.49 -2.34
N TYR A 241 17.57 -0.30 -2.90
CA TYR A 241 17.40 -0.42 -4.34
C TYR A 241 16.73 0.82 -4.94
N ALA A 242 15.69 1.29 -4.27
CA ALA A 242 14.88 2.43 -4.66
C ALA A 242 15.70 3.70 -4.91
N ASP A 243 15.31 4.44 -5.95
CA ASP A 243 15.79 5.78 -6.28
C ASP A 243 14.71 6.87 -6.16
N GLY A 244 13.55 6.51 -5.59
CA GLY A 244 12.49 7.43 -5.22
C GLY A 244 12.56 7.92 -3.78
N VAL A 245 11.69 8.88 -3.45
CA VAL A 245 11.52 9.46 -2.11
C VAL A 245 10.05 9.43 -1.71
N GLY A 246 9.76 8.88 -0.54
CA GLY A 246 8.39 8.89 0.01
C GLY A 246 7.91 10.28 0.39
N ALA A 247 6.59 10.46 0.44
CA ALA A 247 5.97 11.67 0.97
C ALA A 247 6.21 11.77 2.49
N GLY A 248 6.76 12.89 2.95
CA GLY A 248 7.05 13.14 4.37
C GLY A 248 8.30 12.41 4.87
N GLY A 249 9.43 13.10 4.92
CA GLY A 249 10.66 12.56 5.50
C GLY A 249 10.56 12.36 7.01
N THR A 250 11.36 11.44 7.56
CA THR A 250 11.50 11.29 9.02
C THR A 250 12.10 12.56 9.60
N SER A 251 11.32 13.31 10.39
CA SER A 251 11.82 14.51 11.07
C SER A 251 12.96 14.16 12.03
N GLY A 252 13.88 15.11 12.26
CA GLY A 252 14.98 14.91 13.21
C GLY A 252 14.49 14.55 14.62
N ALA A 253 13.35 15.10 15.04
CA ALA A 253 12.71 14.75 16.30
C ALA A 253 12.21 13.30 16.35
N SER A 254 11.65 12.78 15.25
CA SER A 254 11.25 11.37 15.14
C SER A 254 12.47 10.44 15.22
N MET A 255 13.57 10.82 14.55
CA MET A 255 14.83 10.07 14.61
C MET A 255 15.39 9.98 16.04
N VAL A 256 15.46 11.12 16.75
CA VAL A 256 15.92 11.14 18.16
C VAL A 256 15.03 10.27 19.04
N ARG A 257 13.71 10.29 18.83
CA ARG A 257 12.78 9.45 19.58
C ARG A 257 13.06 7.96 19.35
N MET A 258 13.22 7.53 18.09
CA MET A 258 13.54 6.12 17.76
C MET A 258 14.87 5.66 18.38
N LEU A 259 15.87 6.54 18.43
CA LEU A 259 17.19 6.23 19.01
C LEU A 259 17.22 6.26 20.55
N THR A 260 16.16 6.70 21.22
CA THR A 260 16.14 6.89 22.68
C THR A 260 14.99 6.19 23.40
N ARG A 261 13.90 5.82 22.71
CA ARG A 261 12.72 5.19 23.29
C ARG A 261 12.24 4.00 22.46
N PRO A 262 11.75 2.91 23.08
CA PRO A 262 11.09 1.84 22.34
C PRO A 262 9.90 2.35 21.51
N THR A 263 9.65 1.72 20.36
CA THR A 263 8.40 1.96 19.63
C THR A 263 7.23 1.35 20.42
N LYS A 264 6.04 1.89 20.18
CA LYS A 264 4.80 1.25 20.64
C LYS A 264 4.46 0.14 19.65
N SER A 265 3.99 -1.01 20.17
CA SER A 265 3.31 -2.03 19.38
C SER A 265 1.92 -1.55 19.07
#